data_AF-A0A949XG96-F1
#
_entry.id   AF-A0A949XG96-F1
#
_cell.length_a   1.000
_cell.length_b   1.000
_cell.length_c   1.000
_cell.angle_alpha   90.00
_cell.angle_beta   90.00
_cell.angle_gamma   90.00
#
_symmetry.space_group_name_H-M   'P 1'
#
loop_
_entity.id
_entity.type
_entity.pdbx_description
1 polymer ?
#
loop_
_entity_poly.entity_id
_entity_poly.type
_entity_poly.pdbx_seq_one_letter_code
_entity_poly.pdbx_strand_id
1 'polypeptide(L)'
;MTKYFLLTLLTVMLTFGSAHAGTVAISNGQINWQSTRCTPPAEPPSLLMANSETGADTMNQLMTQYNGYTQQVQVYMDCVSSEAQVDSGSAAQAITHSAQAIIEGAQQNVTQLGNTLKAKQQQ
;
A
#
# COMPACT_ATOMS: atom_id res chain seq x y z
N MET A 1 34.22 -5.29 -22.40
CA MET A 1 33.26 -4.18 -22.12
C MET A 1 31.88 -4.66 -21.64
N THR A 2 31.55 -5.96 -21.73
CA THR A 2 30.20 -6.49 -21.43
C THR A 2 29.88 -6.62 -19.93
N LYS A 3 30.89 -6.70 -19.05
CA LYS A 3 30.69 -6.88 -17.59
C LYS A 3 30.12 -5.65 -16.88
N TYR A 4 30.41 -4.45 -17.38
CA TYR A 4 29.92 -3.21 -16.77
C TYR A 4 28.47 -2.91 -17.15
N PHE A 5 27.99 -3.43 -18.29
CA PHE A 5 26.63 -3.22 -18.77
C PHE A 5 25.57 -3.95 -17.93
N LEU A 6 25.90 -5.14 -17.44
CA LEU A 6 25.03 -5.90 -16.52
C LEU A 6 24.96 -5.26 -15.13
N LEU A 7 26.07 -4.65 -14.66
CA LEU A 7 26.10 -4.01 -13.35
C LEU A 7 25.27 -2.73 -13.31
N THR A 8 25.30 -1.92 -14.39
CA THR A 8 24.50 -0.70 -14.52
C THR A 8 23.01 -0.98 -14.71
N LEU A 9 22.64 -2.04 -15.42
CA LEU A 9 21.23 -2.43 -15.58
C LEU A 9 20.61 -2.84 -14.23
N LEU A 10 21.38 -3.52 -13.37
CA LEU A 10 20.95 -3.94 -12.05
C LEU A 10 20.79 -2.76 -11.08
N THR A 11 21.63 -1.72 -11.20
CA THR A 11 21.53 -0.51 -10.34
C THR A 11 20.34 0.37 -10.72
N VAL A 12 20.00 0.45 -12.01
CA VAL A 12 18.85 1.24 -12.47
C VAL A 12 17.53 0.63 -12.00
N MET A 13 17.40 -0.71 -11.99
CA MET A 13 16.17 -1.37 -11.51
C MET A 13 15.92 -1.22 -10.01
N LEU A 14 16.95 -1.00 -9.19
CA LEU A 14 16.81 -0.83 -7.73
C LEU A 14 16.26 0.55 -7.32
N THR A 15 16.18 1.51 -8.24
CA THR A 15 15.76 2.90 -7.91
C THR A 15 14.27 3.18 -8.13
N PHE A 16 13.52 2.25 -8.74
CA PHE A 16 12.08 2.43 -9.03
C PHE A 16 11.15 1.81 -7.98
N GLY A 17 11.69 1.25 -6.90
CA GLY A 17 10.95 0.53 -5.87
C GLY A 17 10.60 1.38 -4.64
N SER A 18 10.18 2.63 -4.79
CA SER A 18 9.53 3.33 -3.69
C SER A 18 8.14 2.72 -3.49
N ALA A 19 8.07 1.65 -2.71
CA ALA A 19 6.80 1.16 -2.18
C ALA A 19 6.27 2.23 -1.22
N HIS A 20 5.56 3.22 -1.76
CA HIS A 20 4.80 4.20 -1.00
C HIS A 20 3.61 3.48 -0.39
N ALA A 21 3.84 2.87 0.77
CA ALA A 21 2.80 2.26 1.57
C ALA A 21 1.89 3.34 2.16
N GLY A 22 0.63 3.00 2.36
CA GLY A 22 -0.31 3.83 3.10
C GLY A 22 0.19 4.09 4.52
N THR A 23 -0.27 5.18 5.11
CA THR A 23 0.05 5.55 6.49
C THR A 23 -1.03 5.05 7.45
N VAL A 24 -0.60 4.54 8.61
CA VAL A 24 -1.51 4.13 9.68
C VAL A 24 -1.37 5.13 10.83
N ALA A 25 -2.48 5.78 11.18
CA ALA A 25 -2.60 6.63 12.34
C ALA A 25 -3.57 6.01 13.36
N ILE A 26 -3.25 6.11 14.65
CA ILE A 26 -4.16 5.70 15.71
C ILE A 26 -4.81 6.98 16.26
N SER A 27 -6.13 7.11 16.11
CA SER A 27 -6.89 8.24 16.64
C SER A 27 -8.13 7.71 17.36
N ASN A 28 -8.40 8.21 18.57
CA ASN A 28 -9.55 7.81 19.39
C ASN A 28 -9.67 6.29 19.63
N GLY A 29 -8.54 5.58 19.71
CA GLY A 29 -8.50 4.12 19.85
C GLY A 29 -8.87 3.34 18.59
N GLN A 30 -9.06 4.02 17.45
CA GLN A 30 -9.32 3.44 16.14
C GLN A 30 -8.07 3.51 15.26
N ILE A 31 -7.86 2.47 14.47
CA ILE A 31 -6.80 2.41 13.46
C ILE A 31 -7.35 3.05 12.19
N ASN A 32 -6.79 4.18 11.80
CA ASN A 32 -7.10 4.87 10.55
C ASN A 32 -5.96 4.66 9.57
N TRP A 33 -6.22 3.93 8.50
CA TRP A 33 -5.31 3.81 7.36
C TRP A 33 -5.65 4.89 6.33
N GLN A 34 -4.65 5.56 5.78
CA GLN A 34 -4.79 6.57 4.75
C GLN A 34 -3.80 6.33 3.62
N SER A 35 -4.31 6.30 2.39
CA SER A 35 -3.51 6.22 1.18
C SER A 35 -2.53 7.39 1.08
N THR A 36 -1.32 7.11 0.61
CA THR A 36 -0.30 8.14 0.35
C THR A 36 -0.23 8.56 -1.11
N ARG A 37 -0.91 7.81 -2.01
CA ARG A 37 -0.81 7.98 -3.46
C ARG A 37 -2.08 8.48 -4.11
N CYS A 38 -3.24 8.09 -3.58
CA CYS A 38 -4.53 8.35 -4.18
C CYS A 38 -5.08 9.68 -3.66
N THR A 39 -5.46 10.57 -4.58
CA THR A 39 -6.04 11.87 -4.22
C THR A 39 -7.56 11.77 -4.31
N PRO A 40 -8.30 12.11 -3.24
CA PRO A 40 -9.76 12.13 -3.29
C PRO A 40 -10.24 13.18 -4.30
N PRO A 41 -11.29 12.89 -5.09
CA PRO A 41 -11.82 13.84 -6.04
C PRO A 41 -12.44 15.04 -5.32
N ALA A 42 -12.34 16.22 -5.94
CA ALA A 42 -13.03 17.40 -5.46
C ALA A 42 -14.53 17.28 -5.72
N GLU A 43 -15.34 17.61 -4.72
CA GLU A 43 -16.79 17.65 -4.87
C GLU A 43 -17.16 18.74 -5.89
N PRO A 44 -18.07 18.45 -6.85
CA PRO A 44 -18.46 19.43 -7.85
C PRO A 44 -19.09 20.66 -7.20
N PRO A 45 -18.81 21.87 -7.71
CA PRO A 45 -19.42 23.09 -7.17
C PRO A 45 -20.94 23.05 -7.36
N SER A 46 -21.69 23.44 -6.34
CA SER A 46 -23.15 23.57 -6.49
C SER A 46 -23.46 24.71 -7.47
N LEU A 47 -24.26 24.41 -8.51
CA LEU A 47 -24.74 25.41 -9.47
C LEU A 47 -25.85 26.27 -8.83
N LEU A 48 -25.49 27.12 -7.87
CA LEU A 48 -26.42 28.05 -7.20
C LEU A 48 -26.66 29.35 -7.99
N MET A 49 -26.20 29.46 -9.24
CA MET A 49 -26.40 30.66 -10.06
C MET A 49 -26.89 30.32 -11.47
N ALA A 50 -28.19 30.11 -11.63
CA ALA A 50 -28.82 29.97 -12.94
C ALA A 50 -30.02 30.92 -13.02
N ASN A 51 -29.77 32.20 -13.30
CA ASN A 51 -30.83 33.21 -13.42
C ASN A 51 -31.52 33.23 -14.80
N SER A 52 -31.28 32.24 -15.68
CA SER A 52 -31.92 32.23 -17.01
C SER A 52 -31.98 30.87 -17.74
N GLU A 53 -31.61 29.75 -17.12
CA GLU A 53 -31.69 28.44 -17.78
C GLU A 53 -33.02 27.73 -17.50
N THR A 54 -33.58 27.04 -18.51
CA THR A 54 -34.78 26.22 -18.31
C THR A 54 -34.43 25.06 -17.37
N GLY A 55 -35.37 24.59 -16.55
CA GLY A 55 -35.08 23.54 -15.55
C GLY A 55 -34.48 22.24 -16.15
N ALA A 56 -34.70 21.98 -17.44
CA ALA A 56 -34.10 20.85 -18.16
C ALA A 56 -32.60 21.04 -18.44
N ASP A 57 -32.16 22.25 -18.80
CA ASP A 57 -30.75 22.56 -19.08
C ASP A 57 -29.91 22.46 -17.80
N THR A 58 -30.42 23.05 -16.71
CA THR A 58 -29.84 22.93 -15.37
C THR A 58 -29.70 21.47 -14.95
N MET A 59 -30.73 20.65 -15.17
CA MET A 59 -30.71 19.22 -14.82
C MET A 59 -29.67 18.44 -15.64
N ASN A 60 -29.57 18.71 -16.95
CA ASN A 60 -28.57 18.06 -17.81
C ASN A 60 -27.14 18.41 -17.39
N GLN A 61 -26.89 19.66 -17.00
CA GLN A 61 -25.58 20.09 -16.48
C GLN A 61 -25.26 19.40 -15.15
N LEU A 62 -26.20 19.35 -14.21
CA LEU A 62 -26.04 18.66 -12.93
C LEU A 62 -25.75 17.16 -13.13
N MET A 63 -26.48 16.50 -14.02
CA MET A 63 -26.26 15.09 -14.35
C MET A 63 -24.87 14.86 -14.95
N THR A 64 -24.41 15.77 -15.81
CA THR A 64 -23.07 15.69 -16.40
C THR A 64 -21.98 15.83 -15.34
N GLN A 65 -22.11 16.80 -14.44
CA GLN A 65 -21.19 17.00 -13.32
C GLN A 65 -21.19 15.81 -12.36
N TYR A 66 -22.38 15.29 -12.03
CA TYR A 66 -22.52 14.12 -11.17
C TYR A 66 -21.84 12.90 -11.79
N ASN A 67 -22.11 12.59 -13.06
CA ASN A 67 -21.50 11.47 -13.76
C ASN A 67 -19.96 11.59 -13.81
N GLY A 68 -19.45 12.81 -14.07
CA GLY A 68 -18.03 13.09 -14.05
C GLY A 68 -17.41 12.88 -12.66
N TYR A 69 -18.08 13.32 -11.60
CA TYR A 69 -17.64 13.08 -10.23
C TYR A 69 -17.65 11.59 -9.86
N THR A 70 -18.72 10.86 -10.18
CA THR A 70 -18.82 9.41 -9.95
C THR A 70 -17.69 8.65 -10.64
N GLN A 71 -17.33 9.02 -11.87
CA GLN A 71 -16.21 8.40 -12.58
C GLN A 71 -14.88 8.66 -11.87
N GLN A 72 -14.64 9.87 -11.36
CA GLN A 72 -13.44 10.18 -10.60
C GLN A 72 -13.39 9.45 -9.26
N VAL A 73 -14.53 9.31 -8.57
CA VAL A 73 -14.64 8.49 -7.35
C VAL A 73 -14.28 7.04 -7.65
N GLN A 74 -14.75 6.48 -8.76
CA GLN A 74 -14.41 5.11 -9.14
C GLN A 74 -12.89 4.94 -9.33
N VAL A 75 -12.25 5.85 -10.10
CA VAL A 75 -10.79 5.85 -10.28
C VAL A 75 -10.04 5.96 -8.95
N TYR A 76 -10.52 6.80 -8.04
CA TYR A 76 -9.95 6.93 -6.71
C TYR A 76 -10.07 5.63 -5.90
N MET A 77 -11.25 4.99 -5.90
CA MET A 77 -11.48 3.72 -5.19
C MET A 77 -10.63 2.58 -5.74
N ASP A 78 -10.46 2.51 -7.06
CA ASP A 78 -9.59 1.53 -7.71
C ASP A 78 -8.12 1.73 -7.30
N CYS A 79 -7.67 2.98 -7.25
CA CYS A 79 -6.34 3.34 -6.75
C CYS A 79 -6.16 2.90 -5.29
N VAL A 80 -7.10 3.26 -4.41
CA VAL A 80 -7.05 2.93 -2.98
C VAL A 80 -7.04 1.41 -2.77
N SER A 81 -7.88 0.68 -3.52
CA SER A 81 -7.91 -0.79 -3.45
C SER A 81 -6.59 -1.40 -3.87
N SER A 82 -5.99 -0.91 -4.95
CA SER A 82 -4.69 -1.38 -5.43
C SER A 82 -3.57 -1.14 -4.42
N GLU A 83 -3.51 0.04 -3.81
CA GLU A 83 -2.51 0.36 -2.77
C GLU A 83 -2.69 -0.55 -1.54
N ALA A 84 -3.93 -0.70 -1.05
CA ALA A 84 -4.22 -1.56 0.09
C ALA A 84 -3.84 -3.03 -0.15
N GLN A 85 -4.01 -3.53 -1.38
CA GLN A 85 -3.59 -4.89 -1.75
C GLN A 85 -2.07 -5.06 -1.72
N VAL A 86 -1.33 -4.07 -2.23
CA VAL A 86 0.14 -4.07 -2.19
C VAL A 86 0.65 -4.02 -0.75
N ASP A 87 0.06 -3.16 0.08
CA ASP A 87 0.41 -3.04 1.49
C ASP A 87 0.16 -4.35 2.25
N SER A 88 -1.01 -4.97 2.01
CA SER A 88 -1.38 -6.24 2.63
C SER A 88 -0.44 -7.37 2.21
N GLY A 89 -0.09 -7.44 0.91
CA GLY A 89 0.87 -8.43 0.41
C GLY A 89 2.26 -8.25 1.01
N SER A 90 2.72 -7.01 1.11
CA SER A 90 4.01 -6.66 1.71
C SER A 90 4.05 -7.01 3.20
N ALA A 91 2.97 -6.72 3.94
CA ALA A 91 2.83 -7.09 5.35
C ALA A 91 2.85 -8.61 5.54
N ALA A 92 2.11 -9.36 4.73
CA ALA A 92 2.09 -10.83 4.78
C ALA A 92 3.47 -11.44 4.52
N GLN A 93 4.21 -10.92 3.53
CA GLN A 93 5.58 -11.34 3.24
C GLN A 93 6.52 -11.01 4.41
N ALA A 94 6.46 -9.80 4.96
CA ALA A 94 7.29 -9.39 6.10
C ALA A 94 7.04 -10.26 7.34
N ILE A 95 5.77 -10.57 7.64
CA ILE A 95 5.39 -11.47 8.74
C ILE A 95 5.97 -12.86 8.50
N THR A 96 5.81 -13.41 7.29
CA THR A 96 6.30 -14.75 6.94
C THR A 96 7.81 -14.83 7.09
N HIS A 97 8.55 -13.86 6.54
CA HIS A 97 10.01 -13.80 6.66
C HIS A 97 10.47 -13.67 8.11
N SER A 98 9.79 -12.83 8.90
CA SER A 98 10.11 -12.65 10.31
C SER A 98 9.85 -13.92 11.13
N ALA A 99 8.73 -14.60 10.86
CA ALA A 99 8.41 -15.88 11.51
C ALA A 99 9.46 -16.95 11.17
N GLN A 100 9.86 -17.05 9.89
CA GLN A 100 10.88 -17.98 9.47
C GLN A 100 12.24 -17.71 10.14
N ALA A 101 12.65 -16.44 10.23
CA ALA A 101 13.88 -16.06 10.92
C ALA A 101 13.85 -16.43 12.42
N ILE A 102 12.70 -16.26 13.09
CA ILE A 102 12.52 -16.68 14.49
C ILE A 102 12.63 -18.20 14.63
N ILE A 103 12.00 -18.96 13.73
CA ILE A 103 12.05 -20.43 13.73
C ILE A 103 13.50 -20.91 13.55
N GLU A 104 14.22 -20.36 12.58
CA GLU A 104 15.62 -20.70 12.33
C GLU A 104 16.51 -20.38 13.53
N GLY A 105 16.34 -19.20 14.14
CA GLY A 105 17.06 -18.82 15.35
C GLY A 105 16.75 -19.76 16.53
N ALA A 106 15.48 -20.14 16.71
CA ALA A 106 15.08 -21.09 17.74
C ALA A 106 15.69 -22.49 17.52
N GLN A 107 15.72 -22.99 16.28
CA GLN A 107 16.34 -24.27 15.94
C GLN A 107 17.85 -24.28 16.20
N GLN A 108 18.54 -23.19 15.87
CA GLN A 108 19.96 -23.02 16.19
C GLN A 108 20.20 -23.07 17.70
N ASN A 109 19.39 -22.36 18.49
CA ASN A 109 19.49 -22.36 19.95
C ASN A 109 19.26 -23.77 20.54
N VAL A 110 18.25 -24.50 20.06
CA VAL A 110 17.98 -25.89 20.50
C VAL A 110 19.16 -26.80 20.18
N THR A 111 19.73 -26.67 18.98
CA THR A 111 20.89 -27.47 18.56
C THR A 111 22.11 -27.19 19.44
N GLN A 112 22.39 -25.91 19.71
CA GLN A 112 23.50 -25.50 20.57
C GLN A 112 23.33 -26.00 22.01
N LEU A 113 22.11 -25.92 22.54
CA LEU A 113 21.78 -26.45 23.87
C LEU A 113 21.98 -27.96 23.92
N GLY A 114 21.49 -28.69 22.92
CA GLY A 114 21.67 -30.14 22.82
C GLY A 114 23.15 -30.56 22.77
N ASN A 115 23.98 -29.84 22.01
CA ASN A 115 25.42 -30.08 21.95
C ASN A 115 26.11 -29.79 23.30
N THR A 116 25.70 -28.71 23.97
CA THR A 116 26.24 -28.35 25.29
C THR A 116 25.91 -29.39 26.35
N LEU A 117 24.67 -29.92 26.33
CA LEU A 117 24.25 -30.98 27.25
C LEU A 117 25.02 -32.29 27.01
N LYS A 118 25.20 -32.69 25.74
CA LYS A 118 26.01 -33.87 25.40
C LYS A 118 27.46 -33.76 25.89
N ALA A 119 28.07 -32.58 25.72
CA ALA A 119 29.44 -32.34 26.18
C ALA A 119 29.56 -32.47 27.71
N LYS A 120 28.55 -32.02 28.47
CA LYS A 120 28.53 -32.16 29.94
C LYS A 120 28.32 -33.59 30.44
N GLN A 121 27.68 -34.46 29.68
CA GLN A 121 27.47 -35.86 30.08
C GLN A 121 28.72 -36.75 29.90
N GLN A 122 29.74 -36.26 29.21
CA GLN A 122 31.00 -36.98 28.94
C GLN A 122 32.14 -36.61 29.90
N GLN A 123 31.87 -35.72 30.86
CA GLN A 123 32.77 -35.34 31.96
C GLN A 123 32.31 -36.01 33.25
#